data_AF-A0A3B6VDR6-F1
#
_entry.id   AF-A0A3B6VDR6-F1
#
_cell.length_a   1.000
_cell.length_b   1.000
_cell.length_c   1.000
_cell.angle_alpha   90.00
_cell.angle_beta   90.00
_cell.angle_gamma   90.00
#
_symmetry.space_group_name_H-M   'P 1'
#
loop_
_entity.id
_entity.type
_entity.pdbx_description
1 polymer ?
#
loop_
_entity_poly.entity_id
_entity_poly.type
_entity_poly.pdbx_seq_one_letter_code
_entity_poly.pdbx_strand_id
1 'polypeptide(L)'
;MTILDINEILGYGITEQPTEYNSEEELIKWLKYDLLQQANNKGKIANKNNIIIIADKEEYDYTLNIGKEMNIFETIINFDFNFISIMNSIKNVYNNNCEIYYIINSCNVIFHMNVYFYNCIFHNKIYFSYSKFKNYTIFSSIIFNNILYFLTTECNQIDFVDIKFSNKAKFAYSIFNHINMQQISFYDLIDFYSSRFINKFIFNVNIYNDIEIIFYYSIFEEDSYFTINNIHNNCFYKVKFDFSLIEINKNIIFENIKIDSLILDHLKFLNNDSSLSILNNINDYNEINNISLQNINICGRLYIYNTKVNIIDFKASVINGGFINPVNFKVDKFANRESALFLKNEAYARNNAIDALEYKAKEIECHKDDLMKSAKDIIQNKEYSFSKKIKELYKIVGDIASIYLSSLYSDNGQNWIKALFMTIFITIICFTVFYIPDLTKANIIRLYYKNLFPELIKYFIPTDYSLIIKYAASKLNLFLKIFGVLVYFLGKVLFWYGSVQTVQAFRKFAKGA
;
A
#
# COMPACT_ATOMS: atom_id res chain seq x y z
N MET A 1 -4.70 -30.78 -31.60
CA MET A 1 -4.75 -30.77 -33.08
C MET A 1 -6.21 -30.75 -33.50
N THR A 2 -6.55 -29.89 -34.44
CA THR A 2 -7.89 -29.76 -35.00
C THR A 2 -7.94 -30.31 -36.42
N ILE A 3 -8.95 -31.11 -36.70
CA ILE A 3 -9.15 -31.78 -37.99
C ILE A 3 -10.38 -31.17 -38.66
N LEU A 4 -10.20 -30.61 -39.85
CA LEU A 4 -11.26 -29.96 -40.63
C LEU A 4 -11.50 -30.77 -41.91
N ASP A 5 -12.64 -31.47 -41.99
CA ASP A 5 -13.11 -32.12 -43.22
C ASP A 5 -13.88 -31.10 -44.05
N ILE A 6 -13.34 -30.75 -45.22
CA ILE A 6 -13.92 -29.72 -46.09
C ILE A 6 -15.30 -30.13 -46.60
N ASN A 7 -15.51 -31.41 -46.92
CA ASN A 7 -16.79 -31.87 -47.46
C ASN A 7 -17.89 -31.79 -46.39
N GLU A 8 -17.55 -32.18 -45.16
CA GLU A 8 -18.45 -32.07 -44.01
C GLU A 8 -18.82 -30.61 -43.74
N ILE A 9 -17.82 -29.74 -43.64
CA ILE A 9 -17.98 -28.33 -43.27
C ILE A 9 -18.76 -27.55 -44.33
N LEU A 10 -18.47 -27.76 -45.62
CA LEU A 10 -19.24 -27.13 -46.70
C LEU A 10 -20.68 -27.66 -46.76
N GLY A 11 -20.90 -28.91 -46.33
CA GLY A 11 -22.23 -29.52 -46.20
C GLY A 11 -23.13 -28.86 -45.15
N TYR A 12 -22.57 -28.06 -44.21
CA TYR A 12 -23.37 -27.33 -43.23
C TYR A 12 -24.21 -26.19 -43.85
N GLY A 13 -23.85 -25.71 -45.05
CA GLY A 13 -24.57 -24.62 -45.72
C GLY A 13 -24.37 -23.24 -45.07
N ILE A 14 -23.34 -23.08 -44.24
CA ILE A 14 -23.02 -21.84 -43.53
C ILE A 14 -22.22 -20.93 -44.47
N THR A 15 -22.64 -19.67 -44.60
CA THR A 15 -21.95 -18.66 -45.41
C THR A 15 -21.50 -17.44 -44.60
N GLU A 16 -22.16 -17.17 -43.48
CA GLU A 16 -21.92 -16.03 -42.60
C GLU A 16 -22.12 -16.40 -41.13
N GLN A 17 -21.58 -15.58 -40.22
CA GLN A 17 -21.70 -15.80 -38.78
C GLN A 17 -23.13 -15.55 -38.28
N PRO A 18 -23.77 -16.54 -37.63
CA PRO A 18 -25.06 -16.34 -36.98
C PRO A 18 -25.03 -15.23 -35.93
N THR A 19 -26.13 -14.50 -35.80
CA THR A 19 -26.32 -13.51 -34.72
C THR A 19 -26.82 -14.16 -33.43
N GLU A 20 -27.38 -15.37 -33.50
CA GLU A 20 -27.85 -16.14 -32.35
C GLU A 20 -27.53 -17.62 -32.57
N TYR A 21 -27.06 -18.27 -31.52
CA TYR A 21 -26.87 -19.72 -31.45
C TYR A 21 -27.82 -20.30 -30.41
N ASN A 22 -28.68 -21.21 -30.85
CA ASN A 22 -29.66 -21.90 -30.01
C ASN A 22 -29.18 -23.27 -29.53
N SER A 23 -28.06 -23.77 -30.07
CA SER A 23 -27.44 -25.02 -29.63
C SER A 23 -25.92 -24.98 -29.73
N GLU A 24 -25.26 -25.83 -28.93
CA GLU A 24 -23.82 -26.03 -28.98
C GLU A 24 -23.35 -26.48 -30.38
N GLU A 25 -24.15 -27.32 -31.04
CA GLU A 25 -23.85 -27.85 -32.38
C GLU A 25 -23.79 -26.74 -33.44
N GLU A 26 -24.71 -25.76 -33.40
CA GLU A 26 -24.70 -24.61 -34.32
C GLU A 26 -23.40 -23.81 -34.18
N LEU A 27 -22.97 -23.56 -32.94
CA LEU A 27 -21.72 -22.85 -32.66
C LEU A 27 -20.51 -23.65 -33.14
N ILE A 28 -20.45 -24.95 -32.88
CA ILE A 28 -19.34 -25.81 -33.32
C ILE A 28 -19.24 -25.82 -34.85
N LYS A 29 -20.37 -25.93 -35.57
CA LYS A 29 -20.38 -25.88 -37.03
C LYS A 29 -19.84 -24.57 -37.56
N TRP A 30 -20.24 -23.44 -36.97
CA TRP A 30 -19.69 -22.11 -37.29
C TRP A 30 -18.19 -22.05 -37.04
N LEU A 31 -17.72 -22.46 -35.84
CA LEU A 31 -16.29 -22.37 -35.49
C LEU A 31 -15.41 -23.22 -36.41
N LYS A 32 -15.86 -24.42 -36.81
CA LYS A 32 -15.17 -25.25 -37.81
C LYS A 32 -15.11 -24.56 -39.18
N TYR A 33 -16.22 -23.95 -39.61
CA TYR A 33 -16.28 -23.18 -40.85
C TYR A 33 -15.34 -21.97 -40.84
N ASP A 34 -15.34 -21.18 -39.76
CA ASP A 34 -14.47 -20.01 -39.62
C ASP A 34 -12.98 -20.39 -39.60
N LEU A 35 -12.61 -21.45 -38.86
CA LEU A 35 -11.25 -21.99 -38.87
C LEU A 35 -10.81 -22.47 -40.26
N LEU A 36 -11.72 -23.07 -41.04
CA LEU A 36 -11.44 -23.49 -42.42
C LEU A 36 -11.16 -22.26 -43.30
N GLN A 37 -11.95 -21.21 -43.20
CA GLN A 37 -11.71 -19.95 -43.93
C GLN A 37 -10.37 -19.31 -43.54
N GLN A 38 -10.06 -19.25 -42.25
CA GLN A 38 -8.75 -18.77 -41.79
C GLN A 38 -7.59 -19.62 -42.33
N ALA A 39 -7.75 -20.94 -42.38
CA ALA A 39 -6.71 -21.83 -42.90
C ALA A 39 -6.48 -21.63 -44.40
N ASN A 40 -7.55 -21.50 -45.18
CA ASN A 40 -7.48 -21.21 -46.61
C ASN A 40 -6.84 -19.84 -46.87
N ASN A 41 -7.21 -18.81 -46.11
CA ASN A 41 -6.62 -17.47 -46.22
C ASN A 41 -5.12 -17.45 -45.88
N LYS A 42 -4.67 -18.35 -45.01
CA LYS A 42 -3.25 -18.57 -44.70
C LYS A 42 -2.54 -19.50 -45.70
N GLY A 43 -3.21 -19.93 -46.77
CA GLY A 43 -2.65 -20.74 -47.85
C GLY A 43 -2.49 -22.22 -47.52
N LYS A 44 -3.19 -22.75 -46.51
CA LYS A 44 -3.19 -24.20 -46.28
C LYS A 44 -3.93 -24.93 -47.39
N ILE A 45 -3.35 -26.04 -47.81
CA ILE A 45 -3.89 -26.90 -48.87
C ILE A 45 -4.38 -28.19 -48.23
N ALA A 46 -5.56 -28.63 -48.63
CA ALA A 46 -6.13 -29.90 -48.18
C ALA A 46 -5.27 -31.09 -48.63
N ASN A 47 -5.26 -32.16 -47.84
CA ASN A 47 -4.68 -33.42 -48.26
C ASN A 47 -5.59 -34.14 -49.29
N LYS A 48 -5.16 -35.32 -49.76
CA LYS A 48 -5.91 -36.13 -50.74
C LYS A 48 -7.33 -36.53 -50.30
N ASN A 49 -7.63 -36.45 -49.01
CA ASN A 49 -8.93 -36.79 -48.43
C ASN A 49 -9.79 -35.54 -48.16
N ASN A 50 -9.44 -34.37 -48.71
CA ASN A 50 -10.09 -33.07 -48.44
C ASN A 50 -10.03 -32.66 -46.95
N ILE A 51 -8.99 -33.08 -46.23
CA ILE A 51 -8.80 -32.74 -44.82
C ILE A 51 -7.71 -31.67 -44.70
N ILE A 52 -8.00 -30.63 -43.90
CA ILE A 52 -7.01 -29.68 -43.39
C ILE A 52 -6.77 -29.96 -41.90
N ILE A 53 -5.49 -29.99 -41.52
CA ILE A 53 -5.08 -30.24 -40.14
C ILE A 53 -4.44 -28.96 -39.60
N ILE A 54 -4.87 -28.50 -38.42
CA ILE A 54 -4.21 -27.44 -37.65
C ILE A 54 -3.50 -28.11 -36.45
N ALA A 55 -2.18 -28.15 -36.49
CA ALA A 55 -1.37 -28.69 -35.41
C ALA A 55 -1.33 -27.73 -34.21
N ASP A 56 -1.06 -28.23 -33.00
CA ASP A 56 -1.12 -27.43 -31.76
C ASP A 56 -0.22 -26.18 -31.81
N LYS A 57 0.97 -26.29 -32.40
CA LYS A 57 1.88 -25.14 -32.57
C LYS A 57 1.34 -24.07 -33.52
N GLU A 58 0.54 -24.46 -34.50
CA GLU A 58 -0.05 -23.54 -35.47
C GLU A 58 -1.30 -22.86 -34.91
N GLU A 59 -2.01 -23.47 -33.95
CA GLU A 59 -3.22 -22.92 -33.33
C GLU A 59 -3.01 -21.49 -32.80
N TYR A 60 -1.78 -21.11 -32.40
CA TYR A 60 -1.42 -19.73 -32.01
C TYR A 60 -1.74 -18.66 -33.06
N ASP A 61 -1.74 -19.02 -34.34
CA ASP A 61 -1.99 -18.12 -35.45
C ASP A 61 -3.48 -18.02 -35.83
N TYR A 62 -4.34 -18.77 -35.15
CA TYR A 62 -5.78 -18.86 -35.44
C TYR A 62 -6.61 -18.32 -34.27
N THR A 63 -7.82 -17.87 -34.59
CA THR A 63 -8.76 -17.32 -33.63
C THR A 63 -10.05 -18.13 -33.64
N LEU A 64 -10.58 -18.47 -32.47
CA LEU A 64 -11.95 -18.97 -32.33
C LEU A 64 -12.89 -17.77 -32.17
N ASN A 65 -13.53 -17.36 -33.26
CA ASN A 65 -14.49 -16.26 -33.27
C ASN A 65 -15.87 -16.75 -32.85
N ILE A 66 -16.15 -16.64 -31.55
CA ILE A 66 -17.47 -16.96 -30.99
C ILE A 66 -18.43 -15.79 -31.27
N GLY A 67 -17.98 -14.57 -31.00
CA GLY A 67 -18.69 -13.32 -31.32
C GLY A 67 -18.20 -12.69 -32.62
N LYS A 68 -18.93 -11.69 -33.11
CA LYS A 68 -18.51 -10.88 -34.27
C LYS A 68 -17.39 -9.91 -33.87
N GLU A 69 -16.47 -9.64 -34.79
CA GLU A 69 -15.55 -8.50 -34.65
C GLU A 69 -16.36 -7.20 -34.47
N MET A 70 -15.81 -6.27 -33.68
CA MET A 70 -16.49 -5.03 -33.27
C MET A 70 -17.17 -4.35 -34.45
N ASN A 71 -18.50 -4.47 -34.56
CA ASN A 71 -19.45 -3.45 -34.98
C ASN A 71 -20.89 -4.00 -35.19
N ILE A 72 -21.84 -3.30 -34.55
CA ILE A 72 -23.30 -3.20 -34.79
C ILE A 72 -24.21 -4.25 -34.12
N PHE A 73 -23.88 -5.55 -34.07
CA PHE A 73 -24.82 -6.56 -33.52
C PHE A 73 -24.18 -7.44 -32.44
N GLU A 74 -24.92 -7.64 -31.35
CA GLU A 74 -24.55 -8.58 -30.29
C GLU A 74 -24.81 -10.02 -30.78
N THR A 75 -23.82 -10.91 -30.57
CA THR A 75 -24.01 -12.34 -30.80
C THR A 75 -24.63 -12.97 -29.56
N ILE A 76 -25.75 -13.68 -29.70
CA ILE A 76 -26.45 -14.30 -28.57
C ILE A 76 -26.11 -15.78 -28.49
N ILE A 77 -25.75 -16.25 -27.29
CA ILE A 77 -25.62 -17.67 -26.96
C ILE A 77 -26.74 -18.03 -26.00
N ASN A 78 -27.70 -18.81 -26.50
CA ASN A 78 -28.95 -19.11 -25.82
C ASN A 78 -29.01 -20.54 -25.24
N PHE A 79 -27.85 -21.15 -25.02
CA PHE A 79 -27.68 -22.47 -24.41
C PHE A 79 -26.56 -22.42 -23.37
N ASP A 80 -26.50 -23.40 -22.46
CA ASP A 80 -25.42 -23.51 -21.48
C ASP A 80 -24.07 -23.68 -22.19
N PHE A 81 -23.19 -22.70 -22.05
CA PHE A 81 -21.92 -22.68 -22.74
C PHE A 81 -20.87 -23.48 -21.97
N ASN A 82 -20.55 -24.70 -22.42
CA ASN A 82 -19.47 -25.50 -21.87
C ASN A 82 -18.26 -25.49 -22.82
N PHE A 83 -17.22 -24.75 -22.44
CA PHE A 83 -16.07 -24.55 -23.30
C PHE A 83 -15.31 -25.85 -23.60
N ILE A 84 -15.16 -26.75 -22.62
CA ILE A 84 -14.49 -28.05 -22.87
C ILE A 84 -15.29 -28.89 -23.86
N SER A 85 -16.62 -28.94 -23.71
CA SER A 85 -17.49 -29.70 -24.63
C SER A 85 -17.31 -29.24 -26.08
N ILE A 86 -17.34 -27.92 -26.28
CA ILE A 86 -17.10 -27.29 -27.57
C ILE A 86 -15.71 -27.64 -28.11
N MET A 87 -14.67 -27.51 -27.28
CA MET A 87 -13.29 -27.79 -27.70
C MET A 87 -13.03 -29.26 -28.02
N ASN A 88 -13.61 -30.18 -27.24
CA ASN A 88 -13.54 -31.61 -27.50
C ASN A 88 -14.20 -31.97 -28.84
N SER A 89 -15.31 -31.30 -29.17
CA SER A 89 -16.02 -31.47 -30.44
C SER A 89 -15.29 -30.86 -31.64
N ILE A 90 -14.54 -29.76 -31.44
CA ILE A 90 -13.70 -29.16 -32.48
C ILE A 90 -12.45 -30.01 -32.73
N LYS A 91 -11.78 -30.46 -31.66
CA LYS A 91 -10.55 -31.27 -31.76
C LYS A 91 -10.81 -32.74 -32.06
N ASN A 92 -12.06 -33.22 -32.00
CA ASN A 92 -12.42 -34.64 -32.04
C ASN A 92 -11.63 -35.47 -31.02
N VAL A 93 -11.46 -34.94 -29.81
CA VAL A 93 -10.74 -35.59 -28.70
C VAL A 93 -11.62 -35.55 -27.46
N TYR A 94 -11.68 -36.64 -26.69
CA TYR A 94 -12.30 -36.66 -25.37
C TYR A 94 -11.21 -36.49 -24.31
N ASN A 95 -11.01 -35.27 -23.83
CA ASN A 95 -10.11 -35.01 -22.72
C ASN A 95 -10.77 -34.11 -21.69
N ASN A 96 -10.56 -34.43 -20.42
CA ASN A 96 -11.07 -33.63 -19.30
C ASN A 96 -10.13 -32.46 -18.98
N ASN A 97 -8.88 -32.50 -19.47
CA ASN A 97 -7.91 -31.41 -19.38
C ASN A 97 -7.55 -30.96 -20.80
N CYS A 98 -7.72 -29.67 -21.11
CA CYS A 98 -7.50 -29.17 -22.46
C CYS A 98 -6.43 -28.07 -22.51
N GLU A 99 -5.42 -28.25 -23.35
CA GLU A 99 -4.50 -27.18 -23.73
C GLU A 99 -5.03 -26.46 -24.98
N ILE A 100 -5.13 -25.14 -24.86
CA ILE A 100 -5.78 -24.27 -25.84
C ILE A 100 -4.77 -23.22 -26.29
N TYR A 101 -4.40 -23.29 -27.56
CA TYR A 101 -3.39 -22.42 -28.16
C TYR A 101 -4.01 -21.33 -29.04
N TYR A 102 -5.30 -21.48 -29.39
CA TYR A 102 -6.07 -20.48 -30.11
C TYR A 102 -6.23 -19.16 -29.35
N ILE A 103 -6.29 -18.06 -30.09
CA ILE A 103 -6.89 -16.82 -29.57
C ILE A 103 -8.40 -17.07 -29.41
N ILE A 104 -8.98 -16.74 -28.26
CA ILE A 104 -10.42 -16.85 -28.05
C ILE A 104 -11.04 -15.46 -28.16
N ASN A 105 -11.87 -15.26 -29.18
CA ASN A 105 -12.60 -14.00 -29.37
C ASN A 105 -14.09 -14.20 -29.09
N SER A 106 -14.48 -13.82 -27.88
CA SER A 106 -15.87 -13.76 -27.43
C SER A 106 -16.29 -12.30 -27.21
N CYS A 107 -15.79 -11.34 -28.01
CA CYS A 107 -16.23 -9.96 -27.88
C CYS A 107 -17.68 -9.76 -28.36
N ASN A 108 -18.41 -8.82 -27.76
CA ASN A 108 -19.80 -8.50 -28.09
C ASN A 108 -20.75 -9.72 -28.02
N VAL A 109 -20.51 -10.64 -27.07
CA VAL A 109 -21.35 -11.82 -26.88
C VAL A 109 -22.27 -11.63 -25.69
N ILE A 110 -23.55 -11.94 -25.86
CA ILE A 110 -24.49 -12.13 -24.76
C ILE A 110 -24.62 -13.62 -24.48
N PHE A 111 -24.10 -14.05 -23.34
CA PHE A 111 -24.38 -15.36 -22.78
C PHE A 111 -25.67 -15.27 -21.94
N HIS A 112 -26.77 -15.77 -22.50
CA HIS A 112 -28.08 -15.79 -21.82
C HIS A 112 -28.15 -16.84 -20.72
N MET A 113 -27.52 -17.99 -20.95
CA MET A 113 -27.50 -19.12 -20.02
C MET A 113 -26.17 -19.17 -19.26
N ASN A 114 -25.92 -20.27 -18.56
CA ASN A 114 -24.72 -20.40 -17.74
C ASN A 114 -23.48 -20.61 -18.61
N VAL A 115 -22.32 -20.19 -18.09
CA VAL A 115 -21.04 -20.28 -18.79
C VAL A 115 -20.03 -21.03 -17.93
N TYR A 116 -19.42 -22.04 -18.52
CA TYR A 116 -18.57 -23.00 -17.84
C TYR A 116 -17.21 -23.14 -18.52
N PHE A 117 -16.16 -22.80 -17.77
CA PHE A 117 -14.79 -23.10 -18.11
C PHE A 117 -14.18 -23.93 -16.97
N TYR A 118 -13.72 -25.15 -17.28
CA TYR A 118 -13.08 -26.04 -16.32
C TYR A 118 -11.76 -26.57 -16.86
N ASN A 119 -10.79 -26.91 -16.00
CA ASN A 119 -9.63 -27.75 -16.32
C ASN A 119 -8.89 -27.40 -17.63
N CYS A 120 -8.72 -26.10 -17.92
CA CYS A 120 -8.13 -25.63 -19.18
C CYS A 120 -6.80 -24.91 -18.94
N ILE A 121 -5.88 -25.05 -19.88
CA ILE A 121 -4.67 -24.23 -19.96
C ILE A 121 -4.75 -23.41 -21.24
N PHE A 122 -4.93 -22.11 -21.09
CA PHE A 122 -4.96 -21.16 -22.19
C PHE A 122 -3.58 -20.57 -22.41
N HIS A 123 -2.97 -20.89 -23.54
CA HIS A 123 -1.65 -20.41 -23.93
C HIS A 123 -1.67 -19.05 -24.65
N ASN A 124 -2.85 -18.61 -25.09
CA ASN A 124 -3.03 -17.40 -25.86
C ASN A 124 -4.12 -16.50 -25.26
N LYS A 125 -4.33 -15.33 -25.87
CA LYS A 125 -5.22 -14.30 -25.34
C LYS A 125 -6.68 -14.70 -25.44
N ILE A 126 -7.47 -14.28 -24.46
CA ILE A 126 -8.92 -14.46 -24.41
C ILE A 126 -9.58 -13.11 -24.25
N TYR A 127 -10.56 -12.84 -25.10
CA TYR A 127 -11.29 -11.58 -25.13
C TYR A 127 -12.77 -11.80 -24.88
N PHE A 128 -13.28 -11.14 -23.84
CA PHE A 128 -14.70 -11.02 -23.51
C PHE A 128 -15.17 -9.56 -23.60
N SER A 129 -14.42 -8.68 -24.27
CA SER A 129 -14.74 -7.25 -24.32
C SER A 129 -16.18 -6.99 -24.80
N TYR A 130 -16.90 -6.07 -24.14
CA TYR A 130 -18.30 -5.75 -24.43
C TYR A 130 -19.30 -6.91 -24.28
N SER A 131 -18.91 -7.97 -23.58
CA SER A 131 -19.78 -9.14 -23.37
C SER A 131 -20.68 -8.98 -22.14
N LYS A 132 -21.81 -9.68 -22.18
CA LYS A 132 -22.77 -9.73 -21.08
C LYS A 132 -22.99 -11.17 -20.65
N PHE A 133 -22.74 -11.45 -19.39
CA PHE A 133 -23.02 -12.74 -18.75
C PHE A 133 -24.27 -12.58 -17.89
N LYS A 134 -25.43 -12.95 -18.43
CA LYS A 134 -26.71 -12.70 -17.75
C LYS A 134 -26.98 -13.65 -16.59
N ASN A 135 -26.35 -14.83 -16.61
CA ASN A 135 -26.51 -15.84 -15.58
C ASN A 135 -25.16 -16.19 -14.93
N TYR A 136 -25.08 -17.37 -14.32
CA TYR A 136 -23.91 -17.85 -13.63
C TYR A 136 -22.74 -18.14 -14.58
N THR A 137 -21.56 -17.63 -14.25
CA THR A 137 -20.31 -17.92 -14.97
C THR A 137 -19.29 -18.47 -13.99
N ILE A 138 -18.65 -19.57 -14.34
CA ILE A 138 -17.60 -20.18 -13.52
C ILE A 138 -16.37 -20.50 -14.36
N PHE A 139 -15.23 -20.06 -13.84
CA PHE A 139 -13.90 -20.44 -14.23
C PHE A 139 -13.33 -21.25 -13.07
N SER A 140 -13.01 -22.53 -13.30
CA SER A 140 -12.44 -23.38 -12.25
C SER A 140 -11.29 -24.26 -12.72
N SER A 141 -10.19 -24.30 -11.94
CA SER A 141 -8.98 -25.07 -12.26
C SER A 141 -8.38 -24.68 -13.62
N ILE A 142 -8.15 -23.39 -13.84
CA ILE A 142 -7.69 -22.84 -15.13
C ILE A 142 -6.35 -22.14 -14.99
N ILE A 143 -5.49 -22.33 -15.99
CA ILE A 143 -4.24 -21.59 -16.15
C ILE A 143 -4.34 -20.68 -17.38
N PHE A 144 -4.29 -19.36 -17.17
CA PHE A 144 -4.12 -18.37 -18.21
C PHE A 144 -2.64 -18.01 -18.33
N ASN A 145 -1.96 -18.58 -19.33
CA ASN A 145 -0.55 -18.26 -19.61
C ASN A 145 -0.37 -16.92 -20.34
N ASN A 146 -1.44 -16.38 -20.89
CA ASN A 146 -1.46 -15.08 -21.56
C ASN A 146 -2.61 -14.21 -21.01
N ILE A 147 -2.89 -13.10 -21.67
CA ILE A 147 -3.77 -12.07 -21.14
C ILE A 147 -5.25 -12.47 -21.26
N LEU A 148 -5.99 -12.31 -20.15
CA LEU A 148 -7.45 -12.38 -20.10
C LEU A 148 -8.04 -10.96 -20.12
N TYR A 149 -9.00 -10.70 -21.02
CA TYR A 149 -9.66 -9.40 -21.15
C TYR A 149 -11.17 -9.49 -20.92
N PHE A 150 -11.63 -8.82 -19.86
CA PHE A 150 -13.00 -8.44 -19.55
C PHE A 150 -13.07 -6.90 -19.58
N LEU A 151 -13.08 -6.31 -20.79
CA LEU A 151 -13.18 -4.86 -20.95
C LEU A 151 -14.62 -4.44 -21.21
N THR A 152 -15.16 -3.52 -20.42
CA THR A 152 -16.55 -3.05 -20.59
C THR A 152 -17.55 -4.21 -20.57
N THR A 153 -17.37 -5.14 -19.62
CA THR A 153 -18.23 -6.33 -19.48
C THR A 153 -19.26 -6.17 -18.39
N GLU A 154 -20.41 -6.82 -18.57
CA GLU A 154 -21.44 -6.90 -17.52
C GLU A 154 -21.57 -8.35 -17.08
N CYS A 155 -21.34 -8.62 -15.80
CA CYS A 155 -21.41 -9.96 -15.25
C CYS A 155 -22.44 -10.01 -14.13
N ASN A 156 -23.44 -10.88 -14.24
CA ASN A 156 -24.41 -11.09 -13.17
C ASN A 156 -23.78 -11.84 -11.99
N GLN A 157 -23.24 -13.03 -12.22
CA GLN A 157 -22.47 -13.76 -11.21
C GLN A 157 -21.27 -14.44 -11.87
N ILE A 158 -20.07 -14.14 -11.39
CA ILE A 158 -18.83 -14.73 -11.90
C ILE A 158 -17.96 -15.26 -10.76
N ASP A 159 -17.61 -16.54 -10.86
CA ASP A 159 -16.76 -17.22 -9.89
C ASP A 159 -15.45 -17.66 -10.57
N PHE A 160 -14.34 -17.31 -9.95
CA PHE A 160 -13.00 -17.76 -10.30
C PHE A 160 -12.47 -18.60 -9.14
N VAL A 161 -12.28 -19.91 -9.36
CA VAL A 161 -11.87 -20.87 -8.34
C VAL A 161 -10.63 -21.61 -8.80
N ASP A 162 -9.55 -21.59 -8.01
CA ASP A 162 -8.29 -22.26 -8.35
C ASP A 162 -7.78 -21.84 -9.74
N ILE A 163 -7.47 -20.55 -9.87
CA ILE A 163 -7.06 -19.94 -11.14
C ILE A 163 -5.61 -19.52 -11.05
N LYS A 164 -4.86 -19.69 -12.14
CA LYS A 164 -3.51 -19.17 -12.29
C LYS A 164 -3.42 -18.23 -13.47
N PHE A 165 -3.11 -16.98 -13.20
CA PHE A 165 -2.77 -15.97 -14.21
C PHE A 165 -1.25 -15.81 -14.26
N SER A 166 -0.62 -16.45 -15.24
CA SER A 166 0.84 -16.33 -15.46
C SER A 166 1.24 -14.98 -16.08
N ASN A 167 0.26 -14.20 -16.55
CA ASN A 167 0.47 -12.88 -17.16
C ASN A 167 -0.60 -11.90 -16.61
N LYS A 168 -1.24 -11.07 -17.45
CA LYS A 168 -2.20 -10.04 -17.03
C LYS A 168 -3.66 -10.51 -17.06
N ALA A 169 -4.46 -10.01 -16.13
CA ALA A 169 -5.92 -10.11 -16.16
C ALA A 169 -6.52 -8.70 -16.11
N LYS A 170 -7.33 -8.33 -17.12
CA LYS A 170 -7.91 -7.00 -17.23
C LYS A 170 -9.43 -7.09 -17.15
N PHE A 171 -10.01 -6.48 -16.14
CA PHE A 171 -11.44 -6.39 -15.83
C PHE A 171 -11.98 -4.95 -15.93
N ALA A 172 -11.25 -4.06 -16.61
CA ALA A 172 -11.51 -2.62 -16.61
C ALA A 172 -12.88 -2.24 -17.22
N TYR A 173 -13.46 -1.16 -16.70
CA TYR A 173 -14.75 -0.58 -17.11
C TYR A 173 -15.93 -1.54 -16.99
N SER A 174 -15.80 -2.58 -16.17
CA SER A 174 -16.80 -3.65 -16.09
C SER A 174 -17.72 -3.48 -14.89
N ILE A 175 -18.92 -4.03 -15.01
CA ILE A 175 -19.93 -4.05 -13.95
C ILE A 175 -20.07 -5.49 -13.47
N PHE A 176 -19.78 -5.72 -12.20
CA PHE A 176 -19.93 -7.03 -11.56
C PHE A 176 -21.05 -6.96 -10.53
N ASN A 177 -22.11 -7.72 -10.75
CA ASN A 177 -23.19 -7.83 -9.78
C ASN A 177 -22.79 -8.74 -8.61
N HIS A 178 -22.22 -9.91 -8.86
CA HIS A 178 -21.50 -10.71 -7.86
C HIS A 178 -20.20 -11.25 -8.47
N ILE A 179 -19.09 -11.11 -7.74
CA ILE A 179 -17.80 -11.65 -8.15
C ILE A 179 -17.08 -12.30 -6.97
N ASN A 180 -16.67 -13.54 -7.16
CA ASN A 180 -15.97 -14.33 -6.17
C ASN A 180 -14.67 -14.86 -6.76
N MET A 181 -13.55 -14.44 -6.19
CA MET A 181 -12.22 -14.82 -6.59
C MET A 181 -11.56 -15.61 -5.46
N GLN A 182 -11.46 -16.93 -5.60
CA GLN A 182 -10.96 -17.84 -4.58
C GLN A 182 -9.74 -18.62 -5.06
N GLN A 183 -8.72 -18.67 -4.21
CA GLN A 183 -7.49 -19.44 -4.45
C GLN A 183 -6.81 -19.03 -5.75
N ILE A 184 -6.85 -17.74 -6.09
CA ILE A 184 -6.25 -17.28 -7.34
C ILE A 184 -4.77 -17.01 -7.13
N SER A 185 -3.96 -17.37 -8.13
CA SER A 185 -2.54 -17.07 -8.21
C SER A 185 -2.25 -16.16 -9.39
N PHE A 186 -1.41 -15.16 -9.18
CA PHE A 186 -1.08 -14.15 -10.19
C PHE A 186 0.42 -13.86 -10.18
N TYR A 187 0.94 -13.50 -11.35
CA TYR A 187 2.38 -13.32 -11.57
C TYR A 187 2.78 -11.94 -12.12
N ASP A 188 1.83 -11.09 -12.55
CA ASP A 188 2.13 -9.77 -13.14
C ASP A 188 1.12 -8.68 -12.73
N LEU A 189 -0.04 -8.58 -13.40
CA LEU A 189 -0.99 -7.48 -13.22
C LEU A 189 -2.44 -7.94 -13.18
N ILE A 190 -3.21 -7.37 -12.26
CA ILE A 190 -4.68 -7.41 -12.27
C ILE A 190 -5.23 -6.00 -12.30
N ASP A 191 -6.13 -5.74 -13.23
CA ASP A 191 -6.62 -4.39 -13.50
C ASP A 191 -8.15 -4.33 -13.48
N PHE A 192 -8.73 -3.73 -12.44
CA PHE A 192 -10.15 -3.41 -12.29
C PHE A 192 -10.45 -1.92 -12.48
N TYR A 193 -9.61 -1.20 -13.23
CA TYR A 193 -9.77 0.24 -13.48
C TYR A 193 -11.20 0.61 -13.87
N SER A 194 -11.79 1.59 -13.17
CA SER A 194 -13.16 2.09 -13.40
C SER A 194 -14.25 1.01 -13.39
N SER A 195 -14.05 -0.08 -12.67
CA SER A 195 -15.07 -1.13 -12.52
C SER A 195 -16.01 -0.87 -11.33
N ARG A 196 -17.25 -1.35 -11.44
CA ARG A 196 -18.30 -1.18 -10.42
C ARG A 196 -18.70 -2.54 -9.85
N PHE A 197 -18.65 -2.67 -8.53
CA PHE A 197 -19.01 -3.87 -7.78
C PHE A 197 -20.32 -3.60 -7.02
N ILE A 198 -21.42 -4.20 -7.49
CA ILE A 198 -22.77 -3.90 -6.99
C ILE A 198 -23.06 -4.69 -5.70
N ASN A 199 -22.89 -6.01 -5.71
CA ASN A 199 -22.97 -6.81 -4.48
C ASN A 199 -21.58 -7.20 -3.97
N LYS A 200 -21.59 -8.18 -3.06
CA LYS A 200 -20.40 -8.68 -2.38
C LYS A 200 -19.27 -9.01 -3.37
N PHE A 201 -18.09 -8.46 -3.11
CA PHE A 201 -16.85 -8.84 -3.77
C PHE A 201 -15.97 -9.62 -2.81
N ILE A 202 -15.56 -10.82 -3.22
CA ILE A 202 -14.61 -11.64 -2.46
C ILE A 202 -13.35 -11.79 -3.29
N PHE A 203 -12.23 -11.40 -2.71
CA PHE A 203 -10.92 -11.44 -3.35
C PHE A 203 -9.91 -12.14 -2.43
N ASN A 204 -9.77 -13.45 -2.61
CA ASN A 204 -8.86 -14.30 -1.86
C ASN A 204 -7.73 -14.81 -2.78
N VAL A 205 -6.53 -14.27 -2.56
CA VAL A 205 -5.40 -14.44 -3.47
C VAL A 205 -4.19 -15.06 -2.78
N ASN A 206 -3.57 -15.99 -3.49
CA ASN A 206 -2.29 -16.59 -3.19
C ASN A 206 -1.21 -15.87 -4.00
N ILE A 207 -0.26 -15.22 -3.33
CA ILE A 207 0.78 -14.43 -4.00
C ILE A 207 2.10 -15.21 -4.04
N TYR A 208 2.67 -15.29 -5.25
CA TYR A 208 3.90 -16.03 -5.52
C TYR A 208 5.05 -15.15 -6.04
N ASN A 209 4.78 -13.90 -6.44
CA ASN A 209 5.73 -12.97 -7.04
C ASN A 209 5.30 -11.51 -6.79
N ASP A 210 6.17 -10.57 -7.17
CA ASP A 210 5.83 -9.15 -7.26
C ASP A 210 4.61 -8.97 -8.17
N ILE A 211 3.63 -8.17 -7.72
CA ILE A 211 2.35 -8.01 -8.40
C ILE A 211 1.74 -6.63 -8.14
N GLU A 212 1.09 -6.10 -9.17
CA GLU A 212 0.25 -4.91 -9.05
C GLU A 212 -1.23 -5.27 -9.22
N ILE A 213 -2.06 -4.75 -8.31
CA ILE A 213 -3.51 -4.94 -8.29
C ILE A 213 -4.18 -3.57 -8.25
N ILE A 214 -4.90 -3.24 -9.30
CA ILE A 214 -5.43 -1.89 -9.55
C ILE A 214 -6.96 -1.89 -9.43
N PHE A 215 -7.49 -0.98 -8.60
CA PHE A 215 -8.91 -0.66 -8.42
C PHE A 215 -9.17 0.84 -8.62
N TYR A 216 -8.32 1.51 -9.40
CA TYR A 216 -8.38 2.95 -9.60
C TYR A 216 -9.73 3.37 -10.20
N TYR A 217 -10.38 4.40 -9.64
CA TYR A 217 -11.76 4.83 -9.98
C TYR A 217 -12.85 3.75 -9.82
N SER A 218 -12.59 2.66 -9.08
CA SER A 218 -13.62 1.64 -8.85
C SER A 218 -14.64 2.08 -7.79
N ILE A 219 -15.85 1.53 -7.89
CA ILE A 219 -16.96 1.80 -6.96
C ILE A 219 -17.37 0.49 -6.28
N PHE A 220 -17.45 0.50 -4.95
CA PHE A 220 -17.88 -0.63 -4.12
C PHE A 220 -19.19 -0.28 -3.39
N GLU A 221 -20.30 -0.87 -3.85
CA GLU A 221 -21.63 -0.55 -3.32
C GLU A 221 -22.02 -1.38 -2.09
N GLU A 222 -21.44 -2.57 -1.97
CA GLU A 222 -21.68 -3.55 -0.93
C GLU A 222 -20.36 -4.05 -0.33
N ASP A 223 -20.44 -4.95 0.65
CA ASP A 223 -19.27 -5.42 1.39
C ASP A 223 -18.24 -6.10 0.48
N SER A 224 -16.97 -5.69 0.61
CA SER A 224 -15.85 -6.21 -0.15
C SER A 224 -14.76 -6.74 0.78
N TYR A 225 -14.33 -7.97 0.52
CA TYR A 225 -13.42 -8.72 1.38
C TYR A 225 -12.15 -9.07 0.61
N PHE A 226 -11.02 -8.63 1.13
CA PHE A 226 -9.69 -8.85 0.57
C PHE A 226 -8.87 -9.69 1.55
N THR A 227 -8.49 -10.89 1.12
CA THR A 227 -7.64 -11.78 1.91
C THR A 227 -6.44 -12.20 1.06
N ILE A 228 -5.25 -12.14 1.65
CA ILE A 228 -4.02 -12.49 0.97
C ILE A 228 -3.33 -13.61 1.74
N ASN A 229 -3.16 -14.76 1.10
CA ASN A 229 -2.39 -15.85 1.68
C ASN A 229 -0.98 -15.82 1.07
N ASN A 230 0.01 -15.37 1.84
CA ASN A 230 1.41 -15.51 1.44
C ASN A 230 1.88 -16.92 1.78
N ILE A 231 2.08 -17.74 0.75
CA ILE A 231 2.48 -19.15 0.89
C ILE A 231 3.95 -19.29 1.30
N HIS A 232 4.77 -18.26 1.05
CA HIS A 232 6.16 -18.22 1.47
C HIS A 232 6.33 -17.24 2.63
N ASN A 233 6.33 -17.78 3.85
CA ASN A 233 6.44 -17.04 5.12
C ASN A 233 7.66 -16.11 5.26
N ASN A 234 8.62 -16.13 4.33
CA ASN A 234 9.90 -15.42 4.45
C ASN A 234 10.23 -14.47 3.28
N CYS A 235 9.36 -14.32 2.27
CA CYS A 235 9.62 -13.42 1.14
C CYS A 235 8.55 -12.32 1.07
N PHE A 236 8.95 -11.07 1.32
CA PHE A 236 8.14 -9.91 0.99
C PHE A 236 8.16 -9.73 -0.54
N TYR A 237 7.17 -10.28 -1.22
CA TYR A 237 6.90 -9.88 -2.60
C TYR A 237 6.44 -8.42 -2.63
N LYS A 238 6.82 -7.68 -3.67
CA LYS A 238 6.34 -6.32 -3.91
C LYS A 238 4.90 -6.36 -4.40
N VAL A 239 4.00 -6.56 -3.46
CA VAL A 239 2.55 -6.53 -3.70
C VAL A 239 2.07 -5.11 -3.53
N LYS A 240 1.57 -4.51 -4.60
CA LYS A 240 0.97 -3.18 -4.59
C LYS A 240 -0.52 -3.26 -4.85
N PHE A 241 -1.32 -2.77 -3.91
CA PHE A 241 -2.73 -2.47 -4.10
C PHE A 241 -2.92 -0.97 -4.32
N ASP A 242 -3.58 -0.62 -5.43
CA ASP A 242 -3.90 0.77 -5.77
C ASP A 242 -5.42 0.96 -5.80
N PHE A 243 -5.95 1.51 -4.73
CA PHE A 243 -7.35 1.92 -4.54
C PHE A 243 -7.49 3.44 -4.59
N SER A 244 -6.69 4.12 -5.42
CA SER A 244 -6.85 5.58 -5.51
C SER A 244 -8.17 5.96 -6.20
N LEU A 245 -8.81 7.03 -5.70
CA LEU A 245 -10.07 7.58 -6.23
C LEU A 245 -11.25 6.59 -6.21
N ILE A 246 -11.28 5.67 -5.24
CA ILE A 246 -12.43 4.77 -5.07
C ILE A 246 -13.57 5.42 -4.30
N GLU A 247 -14.78 4.92 -4.51
CA GLU A 247 -15.95 5.22 -3.69
C GLU A 247 -16.39 3.98 -2.89
N ILE A 248 -16.60 4.16 -1.58
CA ILE A 248 -17.05 3.12 -0.65
C ILE A 248 -18.44 3.46 -0.13
N ASN A 249 -19.41 2.57 -0.35
CA ASN A 249 -20.75 2.71 0.21
C ASN A 249 -20.94 1.93 1.52
N LYS A 250 -20.43 0.69 1.60
CA LYS A 250 -20.46 -0.13 2.82
C LYS A 250 -19.07 -0.41 3.34
N ASN A 251 -18.64 -1.66 3.38
CA ASN A 251 -17.41 -2.06 4.05
C ASN A 251 -16.37 -2.56 3.05
N ILE A 252 -15.14 -2.04 3.12
CA ILE A 252 -13.96 -2.69 2.55
C ILE A 252 -13.14 -3.25 3.69
N ILE A 253 -12.85 -4.55 3.66
CA ILE A 253 -12.12 -5.26 4.70
C ILE A 253 -10.87 -5.90 4.08
N PHE A 254 -9.71 -5.50 4.56
CA PHE A 254 -8.43 -6.16 4.34
C PHE A 254 -8.09 -7.04 5.54
N GLU A 255 -8.01 -8.35 5.31
CA GLU A 255 -7.77 -9.33 6.36
C GLU A 255 -6.49 -10.13 6.11
N ASN A 256 -5.64 -10.22 7.15
CA ASN A 256 -4.42 -11.03 7.19
C ASN A 256 -3.44 -10.70 6.05
N ILE A 257 -3.18 -9.42 5.80
CA ILE A 257 -2.37 -8.95 4.68
C ILE A 257 -0.89 -8.74 5.04
N LYS A 258 -0.01 -9.21 4.15
CA LYS A 258 1.43 -8.93 4.16
C LYS A 258 1.86 -8.45 2.77
N ILE A 259 2.01 -7.13 2.60
CA ILE A 259 2.15 -6.48 1.29
C ILE A 259 3.17 -5.33 1.32
N ASP A 260 3.64 -4.92 0.14
CA ASP A 260 4.57 -3.81 0.03
C ASP A 260 3.85 -2.46 0.08
N SER A 261 2.74 -2.29 -0.64
CA SER A 261 2.07 -0.99 -0.70
C SER A 261 0.56 -1.11 -0.74
N LEU A 262 -0.12 -0.31 0.07
CA LEU A 262 -1.56 -0.07 0.04
C LEU A 262 -1.82 1.42 -0.19
N ILE A 263 -2.26 1.78 -1.40
CA ILE A 263 -2.56 3.16 -1.78
C ILE A 263 -4.08 3.34 -1.78
N LEU A 264 -4.55 4.29 -0.99
CA LEU A 264 -5.97 4.59 -0.75
C LEU A 264 -6.23 6.09 -0.97
N ASP A 265 -5.41 6.75 -1.78
CA ASP A 265 -5.43 8.20 -1.96
C ASP A 265 -6.75 8.66 -2.59
N HIS A 266 -7.28 9.79 -2.15
CA HIS A 266 -8.56 10.36 -2.62
C HIS A 266 -9.78 9.44 -2.46
N LEU A 267 -9.71 8.44 -1.58
CA LEU A 267 -10.84 7.58 -1.23
C LEU A 267 -12.01 8.42 -0.71
N LYS A 268 -13.23 8.05 -1.12
CA LYS A 268 -14.47 8.72 -0.74
C LYS A 268 -15.41 7.76 -0.02
N PHE A 269 -15.75 8.09 1.23
CA PHE A 269 -16.85 7.45 1.95
C PHE A 269 -18.17 8.07 1.51
N LEU A 270 -19.12 7.26 1.03
CA LEU A 270 -20.41 7.76 0.54
C LEU A 270 -21.41 8.04 1.67
N ASN A 271 -21.22 7.43 2.84
CA ASN A 271 -22.02 7.69 4.03
C ASN A 271 -21.20 7.46 5.32
N ASN A 272 -21.79 7.78 6.48
CA ASN A 272 -21.11 7.70 7.78
C ASN A 272 -21.02 6.26 8.33
N ASP A 273 -21.77 5.34 7.73
CA ASP A 273 -21.73 3.90 8.05
C ASP A 273 -20.71 3.15 7.18
N SER A 274 -20.26 3.75 6.08
CA SER A 274 -19.20 3.23 5.24
C SER A 274 -17.93 3.04 6.06
N SER A 275 -17.26 1.89 5.90
CA SER A 275 -16.04 1.59 6.63
C SER A 275 -14.94 1.02 5.76
N LEU A 276 -13.71 1.36 6.13
CA LEU A 276 -12.50 0.74 5.64
C LEU A 276 -11.80 0.10 6.84
N SER A 277 -11.55 -1.20 6.78
CA SER A 277 -10.95 -1.95 7.87
C SER A 277 -9.72 -2.70 7.42
N ILE A 278 -8.60 -2.52 8.12
CA ILE A 278 -7.38 -3.30 7.98
C ILE A 278 -7.23 -4.08 9.28
N LEU A 279 -7.44 -5.39 9.23
CA LEU A 279 -7.52 -6.23 10.43
C LEU A 279 -6.73 -7.53 10.28
N ASN A 280 -6.15 -7.98 11.38
CA ASN A 280 -5.54 -9.30 11.48
C ASN A 280 -6.17 -10.02 12.66
N ASN A 281 -6.82 -11.13 12.37
CA ASN A 281 -7.57 -11.93 13.34
C ASN A 281 -6.70 -13.04 13.97
N ILE A 282 -5.49 -13.24 13.47
CA ILE A 282 -4.50 -14.16 14.02
C ILE A 282 -3.70 -13.40 15.10
N ASN A 283 -3.08 -14.09 16.07
CA ASN A 283 -2.16 -13.50 17.07
C ASN A 283 -0.86 -12.95 16.43
N ASP A 284 -0.93 -12.36 15.24
CA ASP A 284 0.15 -11.78 14.47
C ASP A 284 -0.27 -10.39 13.96
N TYR A 285 0.65 -9.68 13.31
CA TYR A 285 0.39 -8.38 12.70
C TYR A 285 0.17 -8.51 11.20
N ASN A 286 -0.71 -7.68 10.64
CA ASN A 286 -0.56 -7.29 9.23
C ASN A 286 0.79 -6.60 9.07
N GLU A 287 1.53 -6.91 8.00
CA GLU A 287 2.84 -6.31 7.73
C GLU A 287 2.78 -5.58 6.40
N ILE A 288 2.80 -4.24 6.45
CA ILE A 288 2.63 -3.41 5.26
C ILE A 288 3.83 -2.47 5.16
N ASN A 289 4.57 -2.47 4.04
CA ASN A 289 5.72 -1.57 3.95
C ASN A 289 5.27 -0.10 3.79
N ASN A 290 4.26 0.19 2.98
CA ASN A 290 3.75 1.54 2.77
C ASN A 290 2.21 1.60 2.78
N ILE A 291 1.64 2.54 3.53
CA ILE A 291 0.22 2.89 3.46
C ILE A 291 0.11 4.36 3.07
N SER A 292 -0.61 4.65 1.98
CA SER A 292 -0.92 6.03 1.57
C SER A 292 -2.42 6.27 1.67
N LEU A 293 -2.80 7.31 2.41
CA LEU A 293 -4.16 7.75 2.69
C LEU A 293 -4.22 9.26 2.49
N GLN A 294 -3.79 9.78 1.33
CA GLN A 294 -3.68 11.21 1.06
C GLN A 294 -4.98 11.83 0.54
N ASN A 295 -5.22 13.10 0.86
CA ASN A 295 -6.34 13.90 0.37
C ASN A 295 -7.72 13.25 0.62
N ILE A 296 -7.91 12.62 1.79
CA ILE A 296 -9.15 11.94 2.16
C ILE A 296 -9.96 12.82 3.10
N ASN A 297 -11.24 12.96 2.80
CA ASN A 297 -12.22 13.49 3.74
C ASN A 297 -12.91 12.33 4.48
N ILE A 298 -12.45 12.01 5.69
CA ILE A 298 -12.93 10.86 6.46
C ILE A 298 -14.27 11.20 7.12
N CYS A 299 -15.35 10.91 6.40
CA CYS A 299 -16.73 10.98 6.91
C CYS A 299 -17.24 9.63 7.46
N GLY A 300 -16.65 8.52 7.01
CA GLY A 300 -16.96 7.16 7.47
C GLY A 300 -16.05 6.67 8.60
N ARG A 301 -15.85 5.35 8.69
CA ARG A 301 -15.07 4.70 9.76
C ARG A 301 -13.81 4.06 9.20
N LEU A 302 -12.64 4.39 9.74
CA LEU A 302 -11.37 3.79 9.39
C LEU A 302 -10.82 2.97 10.56
N TYR A 303 -10.80 1.65 10.40
CA TYR A 303 -10.34 0.71 11.42
C TYR A 303 -8.97 0.15 11.05
N ILE A 304 -8.00 0.23 11.96
CA ILE A 304 -6.66 -0.32 11.75
C ILE A 304 -6.28 -1.15 12.98
N TYR A 305 -6.40 -2.47 12.86
CA TYR A 305 -6.20 -3.41 13.95
C TYR A 305 -4.96 -4.27 13.69
N ASN A 306 -4.14 -4.48 14.73
CA ASN A 306 -3.00 -5.40 14.71
C ASN A 306 -2.15 -5.25 13.44
N THR A 307 -1.68 -4.03 13.17
CA THR A 307 -0.99 -3.71 11.92
C THR A 307 0.35 -3.06 12.20
N LYS A 308 1.41 -3.54 11.56
CA LYS A 308 2.73 -2.91 11.54
C LYS A 308 2.95 -2.32 10.14
N VAL A 309 3.26 -1.04 10.10
CA VAL A 309 3.57 -0.31 8.87
C VAL A 309 4.97 0.30 8.93
N ASN A 310 5.75 0.18 7.86
CA ASN A 310 7.07 0.85 7.81
C ASN A 310 6.90 2.35 7.51
N ILE A 311 6.10 2.73 6.52
CA ILE A 311 5.83 4.12 6.15
C ILE A 311 4.32 4.36 6.05
N ILE A 312 3.82 5.44 6.67
CA ILE A 312 2.44 5.90 6.47
C ILE A 312 2.35 7.37 6.06
N ASP A 313 1.41 7.66 5.17
CA ASP A 313 1.10 9.00 4.66
C ASP A 313 -0.40 9.33 4.79
N PHE A 314 -0.71 10.44 5.47
CA PHE A 314 -2.04 11.03 5.63
C PHE A 314 -2.08 12.49 5.14
N LYS A 315 -1.17 12.90 4.26
CA LYS A 315 -1.06 14.29 3.80
C LYS A 315 -2.40 14.81 3.28
N ALA A 316 -2.79 16.00 3.72
CA ALA A 316 -4.04 16.68 3.37
C ALA A 316 -5.32 15.88 3.68
N SER A 317 -5.24 14.86 4.53
CA SER A 317 -6.40 14.11 5.00
C SER A 317 -6.96 14.70 6.29
N VAL A 318 -8.28 14.74 6.38
CA VAL A 318 -9.01 15.35 7.49
C VAL A 318 -10.16 14.45 7.93
N ILE A 319 -10.50 14.50 9.21
CA ILE A 319 -11.69 13.82 9.75
C ILE A 319 -12.83 14.83 9.79
N ASN A 320 -13.93 14.51 9.12
CA ASN A 320 -15.11 15.37 9.00
C ASN A 320 -16.38 14.58 9.31
N GLY A 321 -16.66 14.41 10.60
CA GLY A 321 -17.83 13.65 11.08
C GLY A 321 -17.63 12.13 11.12
N GLY A 322 -16.54 11.62 10.54
CA GLY A 322 -16.11 10.22 10.66
C GLY A 322 -15.22 9.96 11.87
N PHE A 323 -14.54 8.80 11.86
CA PHE A 323 -13.61 8.43 12.93
C PHE A 323 -12.54 7.44 12.45
N ILE A 324 -11.38 7.49 13.10
CA ILE A 324 -10.27 6.54 12.90
C ILE A 324 -9.94 5.79 14.19
N ASN A 325 -9.73 4.47 14.09
CA ASN A 325 -9.42 3.60 15.22
C ASN A 325 -8.21 2.69 14.97
N PRO A 326 -6.98 3.20 15.09
CA PRO A 326 -5.83 2.36 15.28
C PRO A 326 -5.85 1.71 16.66
N VAL A 327 -5.70 0.39 16.71
CA VAL A 327 -5.47 -0.41 17.92
C VAL A 327 -4.38 -1.42 17.61
N ASN A 328 -3.35 -1.48 18.46
CA ASN A 328 -2.11 -2.22 18.17
C ASN A 328 -1.52 -1.84 16.80
N PHE A 329 -1.47 -0.53 16.51
CA PHE A 329 -0.96 0.00 15.26
C PHE A 329 0.47 0.51 15.46
N LYS A 330 1.44 -0.18 14.85
CA LYS A 330 2.86 0.16 14.94
C LYS A 330 3.32 0.82 13.65
N VAL A 331 3.81 2.04 13.73
CA VAL A 331 4.31 2.82 12.58
C VAL A 331 5.81 2.98 12.74
N ASP A 332 6.66 2.56 11.82
CA ASP A 332 8.11 2.78 11.97
C ASP A 332 8.49 4.22 11.61
N LYS A 333 7.99 4.73 10.47
CA LYS A 333 8.26 6.08 9.94
C LYS A 333 6.99 6.74 9.38
N PHE A 334 6.93 8.07 9.43
CA PHE A 334 5.94 8.86 8.70
C PHE A 334 6.54 9.46 7.42
N ALA A 335 5.74 9.49 6.35
CA ALA A 335 6.15 10.08 5.08
C ALA A 335 6.37 11.60 5.19
N ASN A 336 5.63 12.26 6.08
CA ASN A 336 5.70 13.70 6.31
C ASN A 336 5.23 14.07 7.73
N ARG A 337 5.54 15.30 8.15
CA ARG A 337 5.19 15.83 9.47
C ARG A 337 3.68 15.89 9.73
N GLU A 338 2.89 16.23 8.70
CA GLU A 338 1.43 16.35 8.79
C GLU A 338 0.78 15.01 9.18
N SER A 339 1.29 13.91 8.63
CA SER A 339 0.83 12.55 8.95
C SER A 339 1.08 12.18 10.42
N ALA A 340 2.25 12.55 10.95
CA ALA A 340 2.57 12.35 12.37
C ALA A 340 1.67 13.21 13.28
N LEU A 341 1.42 14.46 12.89
CA LEU A 341 0.51 15.36 13.58
C LEU A 341 -0.93 14.83 13.60
N PHE A 342 -1.40 14.30 12.48
CA PHE A 342 -2.72 13.69 12.32
C PHE A 342 -2.93 12.56 13.35
N LEU A 343 -2.09 11.51 13.35
CA LEU A 343 -2.23 10.40 14.31
C LEU A 343 -1.99 10.82 15.76
N LYS A 344 -1.09 11.78 16.01
CA LYS A 344 -0.87 12.33 17.35
C LYS A 344 -2.15 12.95 17.92
N ASN A 345 -2.83 13.78 17.14
CA ASN A 345 -4.07 14.43 17.57
C ASN A 345 -5.18 13.40 17.82
N GLU A 346 -5.28 12.39 16.96
CA GLU A 346 -6.23 11.30 17.11
C GLU A 346 -5.95 10.41 18.33
N ALA A 347 -4.67 10.19 18.67
CA ALA A 347 -4.31 9.48 19.89
C ALA A 347 -4.68 10.29 21.14
N TYR A 348 -4.48 11.62 21.14
CA TYR A 348 -4.92 12.47 22.24
C TYR A 348 -6.44 12.51 22.39
N ALA A 349 -7.19 12.60 21.27
CA ALA A 349 -8.65 12.59 21.28
C ALA A 349 -9.22 11.31 21.92
N ARG A 350 -8.49 10.20 21.83
CA ARG A 350 -8.83 8.89 22.41
C ARG A 350 -8.20 8.63 23.78
N ASN A 351 -7.63 9.65 24.43
CA ASN A 351 -6.94 9.53 25.72
C ASN A 351 -5.77 8.52 25.72
N ASN A 352 -5.19 8.22 24.56
CA ASN A 352 -4.01 7.37 24.46
C ASN A 352 -2.73 8.22 24.51
N ALA A 353 -2.33 8.58 25.72
CA ALA A 353 -1.14 9.42 25.94
C ALA A 353 0.17 8.76 25.50
N ILE A 354 0.23 7.42 25.50
CA ILE A 354 1.43 6.66 25.13
C ILE A 354 1.69 6.81 23.64
N ASP A 355 0.72 6.47 22.80
CA ASP A 355 0.84 6.58 21.33
C ASP A 355 1.00 8.04 20.90
N ALA A 356 0.28 8.96 21.56
CA ALA A 356 0.39 10.39 21.24
C ALA A 356 1.83 10.92 21.46
N LEU A 357 2.51 10.48 22.52
CA LEU A 357 3.92 10.85 22.76
C LEU A 357 4.87 10.16 21.78
N GLU A 358 4.55 8.94 21.36
CA GLU A 358 5.31 8.24 20.32
C GLU A 358 5.24 8.98 18.98
N TYR A 359 4.02 9.31 18.52
CA TYR A 359 3.80 10.07 17.28
C TYR A 359 4.37 11.48 17.36
N LYS A 360 4.35 12.12 18.54
CA LYS A 360 5.02 13.43 18.75
C LYS A 360 6.53 13.34 18.53
N ALA A 361 7.19 12.29 19.02
CA ALA A 361 8.62 12.13 18.79
C ALA A 361 8.95 11.96 17.31
N LYS A 362 8.12 11.20 16.59
CA LYS A 362 8.24 11.02 15.13
C LYS A 362 7.91 12.30 14.35
N GLU A 363 6.94 13.11 14.79
CA GLU A 363 6.68 14.44 14.23
C GLU A 363 7.93 15.34 14.32
N ILE A 364 8.62 15.31 15.47
CA ILE A 364 9.86 16.09 15.68
C ILE A 364 10.98 15.60 14.75
N GLU A 365 11.08 14.30 14.52
CA GLU A 365 12.03 13.73 13.56
C GLU A 365 11.74 14.19 12.13
N CYS A 366 10.48 14.12 11.68
CA CYS A 366 10.09 14.67 10.38
C CYS A 366 10.38 16.18 10.28
N HIS A 367 10.11 16.95 11.34
CA HIS A 367 10.41 18.38 11.36
C HIS A 367 11.91 18.68 11.21
N LYS A 368 12.77 17.86 11.83
CA LYS A 368 14.22 17.95 11.67
C LYS A 368 14.63 17.70 10.21
N ASP A 369 14.05 16.69 9.57
CA ASP A 369 14.31 16.39 8.15
C ASP A 369 13.88 17.55 7.24
N ASP A 370 12.72 18.17 7.50
CA ASP A 370 12.24 19.35 6.76
C ASP A 370 13.17 20.56 6.92
N LEU A 371 13.66 20.80 8.13
CA LEU A 371 14.64 21.85 8.43
C LEU A 371 15.97 21.60 7.68
N MET A 372 16.44 20.35 7.66
CA MET A 372 17.66 19.98 6.93
C MET A 372 17.52 20.17 5.42
N LYS A 373 16.36 19.83 4.83
CA LYS A 373 16.07 20.11 3.42
C LYS A 373 16.06 21.61 3.15
N SER A 374 15.32 22.38 3.96
CA SER A 374 15.23 23.84 3.85
C SER A 374 16.61 24.51 3.90
N ALA A 375 17.50 24.04 4.78
CA ALA A 375 18.87 24.55 4.87
C ALA A 375 19.66 24.32 3.57
N LYS A 376 19.55 23.13 2.97
CA LYS A 376 20.21 22.82 1.68
C LYS A 376 19.71 23.73 0.57
N ASP A 377 18.41 23.96 0.49
CA ASP A 377 17.80 24.81 -0.53
C ASP A 377 18.28 26.27 -0.41
N ILE A 378 18.35 26.81 0.81
CA ILE A 378 18.87 28.17 1.08
C ILE A 378 20.33 28.30 0.64
N ILE A 379 21.15 27.28 0.89
CA ILE A 379 22.57 27.29 0.51
C ILE A 379 22.69 27.34 -1.02
N GLN A 380 21.94 26.51 -1.73
CA GLN A 380 22.01 26.35 -3.19
C GLN A 380 21.37 27.50 -3.97
N ASN A 381 20.36 28.16 -3.41
CA ASN A 381 19.62 29.20 -4.12
C ASN A 381 20.47 30.47 -4.34
N LYS A 382 20.66 30.87 -5.60
CA LYS A 382 21.47 32.04 -6.00
C LYS A 382 20.77 33.38 -5.78
N GLU A 383 19.44 33.39 -5.63
CA GLU A 383 18.65 34.63 -5.44
C GLU A 383 18.73 35.17 -4.01
N TYR A 384 19.13 34.35 -3.04
CA TYR A 384 19.29 34.80 -1.66
C TYR A 384 20.57 35.63 -1.52
N SER A 385 20.41 36.90 -1.10
CA SER A 385 21.52 37.71 -0.60
C SER A 385 22.23 37.03 0.59
N PHE A 386 23.54 37.20 0.69
CA PHE A 386 24.40 36.57 1.70
C PHE A 386 23.92 36.79 3.14
N SER A 387 23.50 38.01 3.48
CA SER A 387 22.99 38.34 4.82
C SER A 387 21.69 37.60 5.14
N LYS A 388 20.81 37.44 4.15
CA LYS A 388 19.54 36.69 4.28
C LYS A 388 19.81 35.21 4.48
N LYS A 389 20.78 34.62 3.75
CA LYS A 389 21.20 33.22 3.95
C LYS A 389 21.66 32.95 5.38
N ILE A 390 22.54 33.81 5.91
CA ILE A 390 23.07 33.64 7.28
C ILE A 390 21.95 33.70 8.31
N LYS A 391 21.03 34.68 8.19
CA LYS A 391 19.93 34.85 9.14
C LYS A 391 19.00 33.63 9.19
N GLU A 392 18.58 33.12 8.05
CA GLU A 392 17.70 31.96 7.97
C GLU A 392 18.40 30.67 8.44
N LEU A 393 19.67 30.46 8.04
CA LEU A 393 20.46 29.32 8.49
C LEU A 393 20.68 29.33 10.01
N TYR A 394 20.92 30.49 10.63
CA TYR A 394 21.07 30.60 12.08
C TYR A 394 19.82 30.12 12.82
N LYS A 395 18.63 30.50 12.33
CA LYS A 395 17.35 30.05 12.90
C LYS A 395 17.20 28.53 12.78
N ILE A 396 17.46 27.97 11.59
CA ILE A 396 17.37 26.54 11.34
C ILE A 396 18.35 25.75 12.22
N VAL A 397 19.59 26.22 12.37
CA VAL A 397 20.60 25.59 13.23
C VAL A 397 20.16 25.63 14.70
N GLY A 398 19.60 26.74 15.17
CA GLY A 398 19.03 26.84 16.51
C GLY A 398 17.91 25.84 16.76
N ASP A 399 16.99 25.68 15.80
CA ASP A 399 15.89 24.73 15.89
C ASP A 399 16.39 23.27 15.88
N ILE A 400 17.33 22.93 14.99
CA ILE A 400 17.96 21.59 14.95
C ILE A 400 18.72 21.31 16.25
N ALA A 401 19.44 22.28 16.80
CA ALA A 401 20.16 22.13 18.07
C ALA A 401 19.20 21.91 19.25
N SER A 402 18.06 22.61 19.26
CA SER A 402 17.00 22.40 20.25
C SER A 402 16.42 20.99 20.19
N ILE A 403 16.17 20.48 18.98
CA ILE A 403 15.71 19.09 18.76
C ILE A 403 16.77 18.09 19.23
N TYR A 404 18.05 18.32 18.92
CA TYR A 404 19.14 17.44 19.35
C TYR A 404 19.28 17.43 20.88
N LEU A 405 19.19 18.57 21.54
CA LEU A 405 19.18 18.67 23.00
C LEU A 405 18.00 17.90 23.60
N SER A 406 16.80 18.03 23.03
CA SER A 406 15.61 17.28 23.47
C SER A 406 15.82 15.76 23.36
N SER A 407 16.36 15.29 22.23
CA SER A 407 16.69 13.88 22.01
C SER A 407 17.78 13.38 22.96
N LEU A 408 18.83 14.18 23.18
CA LEU A 408 19.95 13.87 24.06
C LEU A 408 19.48 13.69 25.51
N TYR A 409 18.61 14.57 26.01
CA TYR A 409 18.12 14.50 27.38
C TYR A 409 17.11 13.37 27.55
N SER A 410 16.06 13.31 26.73
CA SER A 410 14.86 12.55 27.09
C SER A 410 14.31 11.66 25.98
N ASP A 411 15.04 11.46 24.87
CA ASP A 411 14.50 10.82 23.66
C ASP A 411 13.21 11.52 23.19
N ASN A 412 13.23 12.86 23.16
CA ASN A 412 12.07 13.70 22.83
C ASN A 412 10.88 13.55 23.79
N GLY A 413 11.18 13.40 25.08
CA GLY A 413 10.19 13.33 26.16
C GLY A 413 9.68 11.92 26.44
N GLN A 414 10.33 10.88 25.91
CA GLN A 414 9.92 9.49 26.10
C GLN A 414 10.60 8.80 27.29
N ASN A 415 11.82 9.21 27.67
CA ASN A 415 12.66 8.52 28.65
C ASN A 415 13.03 9.43 29.84
N TRP A 416 12.31 9.29 30.94
CA TRP A 416 12.52 10.11 32.14
C TRP A 416 13.82 9.77 32.88
N ILE A 417 14.26 8.50 32.85
CA ILE A 417 15.50 8.06 33.50
C ILE A 417 16.68 8.71 32.80
N LYS A 418 16.69 8.67 31.46
CA LYS A 418 17.69 9.35 30.64
C LYS A 418 17.67 10.86 30.90
N ALA A 419 16.49 11.46 30.99
CA ALA A 419 16.35 12.89 31.27
C ALA A 419 16.98 13.29 32.60
N LEU A 420 16.65 12.56 33.66
CA LEU A 420 17.21 12.78 35.00
C LEU A 420 18.74 12.63 34.99
N PHE A 421 19.22 11.52 34.43
CA PHE A 421 20.65 11.20 34.39
C PHE A 421 21.44 12.25 33.61
N MET A 422 20.99 12.60 32.40
CA MET A 422 21.67 13.58 31.55
C MET A 422 21.65 14.98 32.17
N THR A 423 20.57 15.35 32.85
CA THR A 423 20.48 16.60 33.61
C THR A 423 21.56 16.68 34.69
N ILE A 424 21.71 15.63 35.49
CA ILE A 424 22.72 15.58 36.55
C ILE A 424 24.13 15.58 35.93
N PHE A 425 24.36 14.72 34.95
CA PHE A 425 25.67 14.50 34.33
C PHE A 425 26.21 15.76 33.64
N ILE A 426 25.41 16.41 32.78
CA ILE A 426 25.82 17.64 32.08
C ILE A 426 26.09 18.77 33.08
N THR A 427 25.27 18.88 34.12
CA THR A 427 25.46 19.90 35.16
C THR A 427 26.78 19.70 35.92
N ILE A 428 27.15 18.46 36.22
CA ILE A 428 28.43 18.12 36.84
C ILE A 428 29.61 18.47 35.91
N ILE A 429 29.50 18.20 34.60
CA ILE A 429 30.52 18.57 33.62
C ILE A 429 30.71 20.08 33.57
N CYS A 430 29.63 20.85 33.42
CA CYS A 430 29.70 22.32 33.40
C CYS A 430 30.27 22.87 34.70
N PHE A 431 29.87 22.34 35.85
CA PHE A 431 30.45 22.70 37.14
C PHE A 431 31.95 22.44 37.16
N THR A 432 32.39 21.26 36.73
CA THR A 432 33.81 20.88 36.72
C THR A 432 34.62 21.82 35.84
N VAL A 433 34.16 22.13 34.62
CA VAL A 433 34.83 23.07 33.71
C VAL A 433 34.86 24.49 34.27
N PHE A 434 33.77 24.95 34.89
CA PHE A 434 33.70 26.24 35.58
C PHE A 434 34.69 26.31 36.77
N TYR A 435 34.85 25.21 37.50
CA TYR A 435 35.59 25.14 38.75
C TYR A 435 37.11 24.92 38.54
N ILE A 436 37.54 24.32 37.42
CA ILE A 436 38.95 24.01 37.11
C ILE A 436 39.88 25.24 37.08
N PRO A 437 39.55 26.37 36.41
CA PRO A 437 40.45 27.52 36.35
C PRO A 437 40.80 28.11 37.72
N ASP A 438 39.87 28.05 38.67
CA ASP A 438 40.08 28.50 40.05
C ASP A 438 41.09 27.59 40.80
N LEU A 439 41.10 26.28 40.47
CA LEU A 439 42.06 25.30 41.02
C LEU A 439 43.52 25.58 40.60
N THR A 440 43.75 26.09 39.38
CA THR A 440 45.10 26.23 38.82
C THR A 440 45.93 27.37 39.43
N LYS A 441 45.29 28.37 40.07
CA LYS A 441 45.99 29.45 40.80
C LYS A 441 46.06 29.22 42.32
N ALA A 442 45.32 28.25 42.85
CA ALA A 442 45.42 27.85 44.24
C ALA A 442 46.47 26.75 44.37
N ASN A 443 47.51 26.97 45.17
CA ASN A 443 48.58 25.99 45.48
C ASN A 443 48.07 24.83 46.37
N ILE A 444 46.90 24.24 46.04
CA ILE A 444 46.07 23.47 46.97
C ILE A 444 45.38 22.32 46.25
N ILE A 445 46.14 21.28 45.90
CA ILE A 445 45.59 20.01 45.39
C ILE A 445 44.96 19.17 46.54
N ARG A 446 45.28 19.45 47.81
CA ARG A 446 44.96 18.56 48.96
C ARG A 446 43.77 18.98 49.85
N LEU A 447 43.36 20.26 49.89
CA LEU A 447 42.17 20.71 50.65
C LEU A 447 40.87 20.76 49.81
N TYR A 448 40.98 20.64 48.49
CA TYR A 448 39.89 21.00 47.57
C TYR A 448 38.81 19.92 47.38
N TYR A 449 39.13 18.64 47.61
CA TYR A 449 38.12 17.58 47.63
C TYR A 449 37.10 17.75 48.78
N LYS A 450 37.45 18.49 49.86
CA LYS A 450 36.58 18.66 51.03
C LYS A 450 35.38 19.59 50.74
N ASN A 451 35.54 20.58 49.86
CA ASN A 451 34.51 21.58 49.55
C ASN A 451 33.90 21.44 48.14
N LEU A 452 34.45 20.56 47.29
CA LEU A 452 33.93 20.33 45.94
C LEU A 452 32.45 19.93 45.95
N PHE A 453 32.08 18.98 46.81
CA PHE A 453 30.71 18.48 46.88
C PHE A 453 29.72 19.54 47.45
N PRO A 454 29.99 20.22 48.57
CA PRO A 454 29.16 21.34 49.03
C PRO A 454 28.95 22.45 47.99
N GLU A 455 29.99 22.82 47.24
CA GLU A 455 29.88 23.85 46.20
C GLU A 455 29.15 23.32 44.95
N LEU A 456 29.27 22.03 44.61
CA LEU A 456 28.45 21.40 43.57
C LEU A 456 26.95 21.42 43.96
N ILE A 457 26.61 21.13 45.21
CA ILE A 457 25.22 21.21 45.70
C ILE A 457 24.67 22.64 45.59
N LYS A 458 25.46 23.66 45.96
CA LYS A 458 25.06 25.06 45.75
C LYS A 458 24.87 25.39 44.27
N TYR A 459 25.71 24.82 43.40
CA TYR A 459 25.58 24.99 41.96
C TYR A 459 24.28 24.39 41.40
N PHE A 460 23.74 23.32 42.00
CA PHE A 460 22.42 22.79 41.64
C PHE A 460 21.25 23.70 42.03
N ILE A 461 21.43 24.63 42.97
CA ILE A 461 20.37 25.56 43.40
C ILE A 461 20.26 26.69 42.36
N PRO A 462 19.16 26.79 41.57
CA PRO A 462 19.11 27.71 40.43
C PRO A 462 19.26 29.20 40.80
N THR A 463 18.87 29.56 42.02
CA THR A 463 18.86 30.93 42.53
C THR A 463 20.12 31.33 43.28
N ASP A 464 21.03 30.38 43.57
CA ASP A 464 22.29 30.69 44.24
C ASP A 464 23.33 31.14 43.20
N TYR A 465 23.78 32.39 43.34
CA TYR A 465 24.83 33.04 42.53
C TYR A 465 26.10 33.36 43.34
N SER A 466 26.20 32.87 44.58
CA SER A 466 27.36 33.15 45.44
C SER A 466 28.68 32.66 44.83
N LEU A 467 28.64 31.53 44.13
CA LEU A 467 29.76 30.93 43.40
C LEU A 467 30.29 31.82 42.27
N ILE A 468 29.40 32.37 41.43
CA ILE A 468 29.84 33.21 40.31
C ILE A 468 30.36 34.57 40.79
N ILE A 469 29.79 35.12 41.86
CA ILE A 469 30.28 36.36 42.48
C ILE A 469 31.71 36.18 42.98
N LYS A 470 31.99 35.07 43.68
CA LYS A 470 33.35 34.72 44.13
C LYS A 470 34.30 34.54 42.95
N TYR A 471 33.87 33.82 41.90
CA TYR A 471 34.68 33.60 40.70
C TYR A 471 35.01 34.91 39.96
N ALA A 472 34.06 35.84 39.85
CA ALA A 472 34.27 37.15 39.24
C ALA A 472 35.27 38.01 40.05
N ALA A 473 35.26 37.90 41.38
CA ALA A 473 36.19 38.57 42.29
C ALA A 473 37.59 37.94 42.35
N SER A 474 37.81 36.78 41.72
CA SER A 474 39.09 36.06 41.72
C SER A 474 40.23 36.86 41.05
N LYS A 475 41.48 36.44 41.25
CA LYS A 475 42.66 37.01 40.58
C LYS A 475 42.91 36.41 39.18
N LEU A 476 41.92 35.77 38.56
CA LEU A 476 42.03 35.23 37.20
C LEU A 476 42.16 36.35 36.16
N ASN A 477 42.73 36.04 34.99
CA ASN A 477 42.77 37.00 33.90
C ASN A 477 41.34 37.24 33.36
N LEU A 478 41.12 38.37 32.70
CA LEU A 478 39.79 38.76 32.22
C LEU A 478 39.18 37.70 31.28
N PHE A 479 40.00 37.08 30.43
CA PHE A 479 39.55 36.05 29.49
C PHE A 479 38.99 34.81 30.21
N LEU A 480 39.71 34.24 31.19
CA LEU A 480 39.24 33.09 31.97
C LEU A 480 38.01 33.44 32.82
N LYS A 481 37.92 34.69 33.30
CA LYS A 481 36.71 35.18 33.98
C LYS A 481 35.50 35.17 33.06
N ILE A 482 35.62 35.76 31.87
CA ILE A 482 34.55 35.79 30.87
C ILE A 482 34.14 34.36 30.49
N PHE A 483 35.13 33.50 30.20
CA PHE A 483 34.86 32.10 29.85
C PHE A 483 34.14 31.33 30.97
N GLY A 484 34.63 31.42 32.21
CA GLY A 484 33.98 30.74 33.34
C GLY A 484 32.58 31.27 33.63
N VAL A 485 32.35 32.59 33.49
CA VAL A 485 31.01 33.17 33.58
C VAL A 485 30.06 32.57 32.53
N LEU A 486 30.52 32.45 31.28
CA LEU A 486 29.74 31.82 30.22
C LEU A 486 29.40 30.36 30.52
N VAL A 487 30.40 29.57 30.97
CA VAL A 487 30.20 28.15 31.31
C VAL A 487 29.26 27.98 32.51
N TYR A 488 29.34 28.85 33.51
CA TYR A 488 28.45 28.85 34.69
C TYR A 488 26.99 29.04 34.28
N PHE A 489 26.70 30.08 33.48
CA PHE A 489 25.34 30.36 33.03
C PHE A 489 24.84 29.27 32.07
N LEU A 490 25.70 28.77 31.18
CA LEU A 490 25.36 27.65 30.31
C LEU A 490 24.93 26.41 31.12
N GLY A 491 25.67 26.04 32.16
CA GLY A 491 25.31 24.90 32.99
C GLY A 491 24.02 25.10 33.78
N LYS A 492 23.72 26.32 34.28
CA LYS A 492 22.42 26.63 34.90
C LYS A 492 21.25 26.51 33.91
N VAL A 493 21.43 27.01 32.68
CA VAL A 493 20.42 26.91 31.61
C VAL A 493 20.18 25.44 31.23
N LEU A 494 21.25 24.66 31.07
CA LEU A 494 21.17 23.23 30.73
C LEU A 494 20.52 22.41 31.86
N PHE A 495 20.81 22.70 33.12
CA PHE A 495 20.15 22.08 34.27
C PHE A 495 18.64 22.35 34.28
N TRP A 496 18.24 23.60 34.05
CA TRP A 496 16.83 24.00 33.99
C TRP A 496 16.12 23.30 32.83
N TYR A 497 16.73 23.32 31.64
CA TYR A 497 16.20 22.63 30.46
C TYR A 497 15.99 21.14 30.73
N GLY A 498 16.97 20.47 31.32
CA GLY A 498 16.90 19.06 31.67
C GLY A 498 15.81 18.72 32.70
N SER A 499 15.60 19.62 33.68
CA SER A 499 14.52 19.49 34.65
C SER A 499 13.14 19.56 33.99
N VAL A 500 12.95 20.49 33.04
CA VAL A 500 11.71 20.57 32.24
C VAL A 500 11.50 19.30 31.42
N GLN A 501 12.56 18.78 30.78
CA GLN A 501 12.50 17.52 30.02
C GLN A 501 12.12 16.33 30.89
N THR A 502 12.65 16.27 32.11
CA THR A 502 12.33 15.24 33.10
C THR A 502 10.84 15.30 33.48
N VAL A 503 10.31 16.49 33.77
CA VAL A 503 8.88 16.69 34.06
C VAL A 503 7.99 16.29 32.87
N GLN A 504 8.38 16.68 31.65
CA GLN A 504 7.63 16.30 30.45
C GLN A 504 7.57 14.79 30.25
N ALA A 505 8.68 14.08 30.48
CA ALA A 505 8.73 12.63 30.39
C ALA A 505 7.92 11.94 31.51
N PHE A 506 7.89 12.49 32.72
CA PHE A 506 7.04 11.97 33.80
C PHE A 506 5.55 12.12 33.52
N ARG A 507 5.13 13.20 32.85
CA ARG A 507 3.72 13.42 32.48
C ARG A 507 3.13 12.31 31.59
N LYS A 508 3.98 11.49 30.94
CA LYS A 508 3.57 10.26 30.24
C LYS A 508 2.80 9.29 31.15
N PHE A 509 3.24 9.14 32.40
CA PHE A 509 2.66 8.17 33.35
C PHE A 509 1.47 8.77 34.12
N ALA A 510 1.42 10.09 34.29
CA ALA A 510 0.35 10.75 35.02
C ALA A 510 -0.97 10.89 34.22
N LYS A 511 -0.92 10.79 32.89
CA LYS A 511 -2.11 10.87 32.01
C LYS A 511 -2.64 9.50 31.56
N GLY A 512 -1.92 8.42 31.86
CA GLY A 512 -2.33 7.04 31.57
C GLY A 512 -2.81 6.27 32.80
N ALA A 513 -2.97 6.94 33.94
CA ALA A 513 -3.44 6.39 35.22
C ALA A 513 -4.85 6.90 35.54
#